data_AF-A0A6C0ADI3-F1
#
_entry.id   AF-A0A6C0ADI3-F1
#
_cell.length_a   1.000
_cell.length_b   1.000
_cell.length_c   1.000
_cell.angle_alpha   90.00
_cell.angle_beta   90.00
_cell.angle_gamma   90.00
#
_symmetry.space_group_name_H-M   'P 1'
#
loop_
_entity.id
_entity.type
_entity.pdbx_description
1 polymer ?
#
loop_
_entity_poly.entity_id
_entity_poly.type
_entity_poly.pdbx_seq_one_letter_code
_entity_poly.pdbx_strand_id
1 'polypeptide(L)'
;MDRPVKYTFVPKQRNIISNDNIKLKPVRFYQIATYKNNNNLYHVRRITFDGNNSITEVKNAFFKKYKLEEFIESKRDNLYNTYPVYSLDTIPYPTASDISLARSDILQYDHDYTGYSPYYCN
;
A
#
# COMPACT_ATOMS: atom_id res chain seq x y z
N MET A 1 16.84 50.50 13.65
CA MET A 1 17.49 49.91 12.46
C MET A 1 17.52 48.40 12.65
N ASP A 2 16.52 47.72 12.12
CA ASP A 2 16.41 46.26 12.21
C ASP A 2 17.36 45.58 11.24
N ARG A 3 18.14 44.61 11.74
CA ARG A 3 19.02 43.80 10.91
C ARG A 3 18.21 42.68 10.24
N PRO A 4 18.38 42.43 8.94
CA PRO A 4 17.63 41.36 8.28
C PRO A 4 18.08 39.98 8.80
N VAL A 5 17.12 39.16 9.21
CA VAL A 5 17.34 37.77 9.60
C VAL A 5 17.67 36.96 8.35
N LYS A 6 18.84 36.31 8.35
CA LYS A 6 19.33 35.51 7.22
C LYS A 6 18.99 34.05 7.48
N TYR A 7 18.06 33.50 6.70
CA TYR A 7 17.72 32.08 6.76
C TYR A 7 18.66 31.29 5.85
N THR A 8 19.26 30.23 6.38
CA THR A 8 20.03 29.24 5.63
C THR A 8 19.24 27.93 5.60
N PHE A 9 18.80 27.52 4.41
CA PHE A 9 18.30 26.17 4.22
C PHE A 9 19.47 25.20 4.31
N VAL A 10 19.50 24.40 5.38
CA VAL A 10 20.41 23.26 5.48
C VAL A 10 19.65 22.05 4.96
N PRO A 11 19.89 21.59 3.72
CA PRO A 11 19.30 20.34 3.28
C PRO A 11 19.84 19.25 4.19
N LYS A 12 18.95 18.61 4.97
CA LYS A 12 19.29 17.43 5.76
C LYS A 12 19.68 16.34 4.76
N GLN A 13 20.99 16.19 4.52
CA GLN A 13 21.51 15.11 3.70
C GLN A 13 21.10 13.81 4.39
N ARG A 14 20.10 13.12 3.82
CA ARG A 14 19.84 11.73 4.17
C ARG A 14 21.10 10.97 3.78
N ASN A 15 21.76 10.34 4.75
CA ASN A 15 22.81 9.37 4.47
C ASN A 15 22.22 8.33 3.52
N ILE A 16 22.56 8.43 2.24
CA ILE A 16 22.28 7.37 1.27
C ILE A 16 23.33 6.31 1.60
N ILE A 17 22.98 5.41 2.51
CA ILE A 17 23.77 4.22 2.74
C ILE A 17 23.58 3.37 1.49
N SER A 18 24.57 3.38 0.60
CA SER A 18 24.68 2.45 -0.53
C SER A 18 24.93 1.05 0.05
N ASN A 19 23.89 0.41 0.57
CA ASN A 19 23.94 -0.98 0.97
C ASN A 19 23.63 -1.81 -0.27
N ASP A 20 24.67 -2.33 -0.93
CA ASP A 20 24.57 -3.33 -2.01
C ASP A 20 23.98 -4.69 -1.55
N ASN A 21 23.29 -4.72 -0.41
CA ASN A 21 22.62 -5.87 0.18
C ASN A 21 21.27 -5.50 0.83
N ILE A 22 20.53 -4.53 0.31
CA ILE A 22 19.14 -4.32 0.74
C ILE A 22 18.30 -5.48 0.19
N LYS A 23 18.22 -6.58 0.95
CA LYS A 23 17.24 -7.64 0.71
C LYS A 23 15.85 -7.04 0.92
N LEU A 24 15.20 -6.70 -0.19
CA LEU A 24 13.83 -6.23 -0.20
C LEU A 24 12.93 -7.30 0.43
N LYS A 25 12.10 -6.87 1.40
CA LYS A 25 11.20 -7.78 2.10
C LYS A 25 10.12 -8.29 1.12
N PRO A 26 9.66 -9.54 1.30
CA PRO A 26 8.51 -10.03 0.56
C PRO A 26 7.28 -9.16 0.81
N VAL A 27 6.49 -8.93 -0.22
CA VAL A 27 5.28 -8.10 -0.17
C VAL A 27 4.08 -8.94 -0.53
N ARG A 28 2.98 -8.75 0.19
CA ARG A 28 1.68 -9.34 -0.14
C ARG A 28 0.79 -8.27 -0.71
N PHE A 29 0.29 -8.50 -1.92
CA PHE A 29 -0.67 -7.64 -2.59
C PHE A 29 -1.96 -8.42 -2.80
N TYR A 30 -3.10 -7.71 -2.77
CA TYR A 30 -4.41 -8.32 -2.88
C TYR A 30 -5.19 -7.72 -4.05
N GLN A 31 -5.92 -8.57 -4.77
CA GLN A 31 -6.90 -8.16 -5.77
C GLN A 31 -8.27 -8.64 -5.28
N ILE A 32 -9.28 -7.78 -5.36
CA ILE A 32 -10.61 -8.03 -4.81
C ILE A 32 -11.65 -7.81 -5.90
N ALA A 33 -12.48 -8.82 -6.16
CA ALA A 33 -13.67 -8.69 -6.98
C ALA A 33 -14.77 -7.97 -6.20
N THR A 34 -15.38 -6.93 -6.77
CA THR A 34 -16.47 -6.18 -6.10
C THR A 34 -17.83 -6.85 -6.26
N TYR A 35 -17.99 -7.81 -7.17
CA TYR A 35 -19.24 -8.53 -7.36
C TYR A 35 -19.15 -9.97 -6.84
N LYS A 36 -20.26 -10.47 -6.31
CA LYS A 36 -20.36 -11.83 -5.76
C LYS A 36 -20.52 -12.85 -6.89
N ASN A 37 -19.83 -13.98 -6.78
CA ASN A 37 -20.06 -15.12 -7.65
C ASN A 37 -21.43 -15.79 -7.40
N ASN A 38 -21.73 -16.82 -8.18
CA ASN A 38 -22.97 -17.61 -8.08
C ASN A 38 -23.22 -18.22 -6.68
N ASN A 39 -22.17 -18.38 -5.88
CA ASN A 39 -22.22 -18.92 -4.52
C ASN A 39 -22.37 -17.83 -3.44
N ASN A 40 -22.65 -16.58 -3.84
CA ASN A 40 -22.71 -15.40 -2.96
C ASN A 40 -21.39 -15.09 -2.22
N LEU A 41 -20.25 -15.44 -2.82
CA LEU A 41 -18.91 -15.17 -2.29
C LEU A 41 -18.15 -14.20 -3.18
N TYR A 42 -17.32 -13.37 -2.56
CA TYR A 42 -16.40 -12.46 -3.23
C TYR A 42 -15.07 -13.15 -3.46
N HIS A 43 -14.55 -13.07 -4.68
CA HIS A 43 -13.25 -13.62 -5.03
C HIS A 43 -12.15 -12.64 -4.61
N VAL A 44 -11.21 -13.12 -3.79
CA VAL A 44 -10.02 -12.39 -3.40
C VAL A 44 -8.79 -13.19 -3.79
N ARG A 45 -7.85 -12.54 -4.45
CA ARG A 45 -6.56 -13.14 -4.84
C ARG A 45 -5.45 -12.46 -4.06
N ARG A 46 -4.65 -13.26 -3.34
CA ARG A 46 -3.41 -12.84 -2.69
C ARG A 46 -2.24 -13.22 -3.59
N ILE A 47 -1.35 -12.27 -3.83
CA ILE A 47 -0.14 -12.45 -4.62
C ILE A 47 1.04 -12.07 -3.73
N THR A 48 2.00 -12.98 -3.58
CA THR A 48 3.21 -12.77 -2.79
C THR A 48 4.37 -12.52 -3.75
N PHE A 49 5.02 -11.38 -3.59
CA PHE A 49 6.21 -10.99 -4.34
C PHE A 49 7.45 -11.14 -3.47
N ASP A 50 8.54 -11.62 -4.06
CA ASP A 50 9.86 -11.60 -3.40
C ASP A 50 10.50 -10.20 -3.49
N GLY A 51 11.74 -10.09 -3.00
CA GLY A 51 12.51 -8.85 -3.08
C GLY A 51 12.81 -8.39 -4.52
N ASN A 52 12.80 -9.30 -5.49
CA ASN A 52 13.09 -9.03 -6.90
C ASN A 52 11.83 -8.74 -7.72
N ASN A 53 10.69 -8.49 -7.07
CA ASN A 53 9.38 -8.28 -7.71
C ASN A 53 8.89 -9.49 -8.50
N SER A 54 9.45 -10.68 -8.24
CA SER A 54 9.00 -11.93 -8.85
C SER A 54 7.87 -12.52 -8.01
N ILE A 55 6.86 -13.06 -8.69
CA ILE A 55 5.74 -13.74 -8.03
C ILE A 55 6.24 -15.07 -7.47
N THR A 56 6.09 -15.24 -6.17
CA THR A 56 6.44 -16.50 -5.47
C THR A 56 5.23 -17.36 -5.21
N GLU A 57 4.07 -16.74 -4.97
CA GLU A 57 2.87 -17.46 -4.56
C GLU A 57 1.62 -16.69 -4.99
N VAL A 58 0.61 -17.41 -5.49
CA VAL A 58 -0.73 -16.89 -5.75
C VAL A 58 -1.74 -17.77 -5.01
N LYS A 59 -2.60 -17.15 -4.20
CA LYS A 59 -3.72 -17.85 -3.53
C LYS A 59 -5.04 -17.18 -3.85
N ASN A 60 -6.01 -17.99 -4.23
CA ASN A 60 -7.40 -17.56 -4.34
C ASN A 60 -8.14 -17.92 -3.04
N ALA A 61 -8.94 -16.99 -2.57
CA ALA A 61 -9.83 -17.14 -1.43
C ALA A 61 -11.22 -16.60 -1.80
N PHE A 62 -12.23 -17.11 -1.12
CA PHE A 62 -13.62 -16.71 -1.33
C PHE A 62 -14.23 -16.28 0.01
N PHE A 63 -14.68 -15.03 0.09
CA PHE A 63 -15.19 -14.45 1.32
C PHE A 63 -16.69 -14.15 1.24
N LYS A 64 -17.38 -14.32 2.36
CA LYS A 64 -18.70 -13.71 2.57
C LYS A 64 -18.51 -12.20 2.83
N LYS A 65 -19.56 -11.40 2.58
CA LYS A 65 -19.52 -9.93 2.70
C LYS A 65 -18.88 -9.45 4.02
N TYR A 66 -19.38 -9.92 5.16
CA TYR A 66 -18.87 -9.51 6.48
C TYR A 66 -17.37 -9.79 6.67
N LYS A 67 -16.88 -10.95 6.19
CA LYS A 67 -15.44 -11.27 6.26
C LYS A 67 -14.62 -10.43 5.31
N LEU A 68 -15.19 -10.05 4.17
CA LEU A 68 -14.51 -9.16 3.22
C LEU A 68 -14.36 -7.77 3.81
N GLU A 69 -15.39 -7.24 4.46
CA GLU A 69 -15.37 -5.94 5.13
C GLU A 69 -14.32 -5.93 6.25
N GLU A 70 -14.35 -6.92 7.15
CA GLU A 70 -13.33 -7.10 8.18
C GLU A 70 -11.92 -7.24 7.58
N PHE A 71 -11.80 -7.96 6.46
CA PHE A 71 -10.54 -8.11 5.76
C PHE A 71 -10.02 -6.78 5.21
N ILE A 72 -10.87 -5.98 4.55
CA ILE A 72 -10.52 -4.67 4.00
C ILE A 72 -10.13 -3.71 5.13
N GLU A 73 -10.89 -3.66 6.21
CA GLU A 73 -10.59 -2.84 7.39
C GLU A 73 -9.25 -3.20 8.04
N SER A 74 -8.88 -4.50 8.02
CA SER A 74 -7.59 -4.96 8.54
C SER A 74 -6.39 -4.67 7.61
N LYS A 75 -6.62 -4.09 6.44
CA LYS A 75 -5.61 -3.93 5.39
C LYS A 75 -5.45 -2.45 5.05
N ARG A 76 -4.24 -2.11 4.63
CA ARG A 76 -3.92 -0.77 4.16
C ARG A 76 -4.37 -0.61 2.72
N ASP A 77 -4.83 0.58 2.37
CA ASP A 77 -5.39 0.89 1.05
C ASP A 77 -4.40 0.65 -0.10
N ASN A 78 -3.11 0.87 0.14
CA ASN A 78 -2.08 0.65 -0.87
C ASN A 78 -1.68 -0.83 -1.05
N LEU A 79 -2.27 -1.76 -0.29
CA LEU A 79 -1.98 -3.20 -0.38
C LEU A 79 -3.02 -3.97 -1.19
N TYR A 80 -4.09 -3.32 -1.66
CA TYR A 80 -5.10 -3.99 -2.45
C TYR A 80 -5.69 -3.11 -3.55
N ASN A 81 -6.13 -3.75 -4.62
CA ASN A 81 -6.94 -3.12 -5.66
C ASN A 81 -8.29 -3.84 -5.77
N THR A 82 -9.35 -3.07 -5.99
CA THR A 82 -10.69 -3.57 -6.26
C THR A 82 -11.00 -3.52 -7.75
N TYR A 83 -11.71 -4.53 -8.25
CA TYR A 83 -12.06 -4.66 -9.66
C TYR A 83 -13.56 -4.94 -9.82
N PRO A 84 -14.24 -4.24 -10.75
CA PRO A 84 -15.67 -4.42 -11.02
C PRO A 84 -15.96 -5.71 -11.80
N VAL A 85 -15.61 -6.85 -11.21
CA VAL A 85 -15.74 -8.18 -11.81
C VAL A 85 -16.27 -9.20 -10.81
N TYR A 86 -16.71 -10.36 -11.30
CA TYR A 86 -17.16 -11.50 -10.51
C TYR A 86 -16.03 -12.48 -10.17
N SER A 87 -15.06 -12.59 -11.07
CA SER A 87 -13.88 -13.43 -10.94
C SER A 87 -12.65 -12.63 -11.36
N LEU A 88 -11.53 -12.91 -10.70
CA LEU A 88 -10.23 -12.30 -11.01
C LEU A 88 -9.47 -13.07 -12.10
N ASP A 89 -10.03 -14.16 -12.64
CA ASP A 89 -9.33 -15.04 -13.60
C ASP A 89 -8.86 -14.31 -14.87
N THR A 90 -9.59 -13.30 -15.30
CA THR A 90 -9.25 -12.45 -16.46
C THR A 90 -8.46 -11.20 -16.09
N ILE A 91 -8.29 -10.92 -14.79
CA ILE A 91 -7.59 -9.74 -14.30
C ILE A 91 -6.08 -10.03 -14.29
N PRO A 92 -5.26 -9.19 -14.95
CA PRO A 92 -3.81 -9.35 -14.95
C PRO A 92 -3.24 -9.16 -13.54
N TYR A 93 -2.08 -9.76 -13.31
CA TYR A 93 -1.36 -9.55 -12.06
C TYR A 93 -0.88 -8.10 -11.92
N PRO A 94 -0.66 -7.62 -10.68
CA PRO A 94 -0.16 -6.27 -10.41
C PRO A 94 1.15 -5.99 -11.13
N THR A 95 1.32 -4.75 -11.56
CA THR A 95 2.51 -4.26 -12.24
C THR A 95 3.61 -3.90 -11.23
N ALA A 96 4.83 -3.68 -11.73
CA ALA A 96 5.94 -3.20 -10.89
C ALA A 96 5.63 -1.87 -10.18
N SER A 97 4.81 -1.00 -10.80
CA SER A 97 4.35 0.25 -10.22
C SER A 97 3.45 0.02 -9.00
N ASP A 98 2.50 -0.92 -9.10
CA ASP A 98 1.62 -1.29 -8.00
C ASP A 98 2.42 -1.83 -6.80
N ILE A 99 3.43 -2.68 -7.08
CA ILE A 99 4.33 -3.23 -6.06
C ILE A 99 5.16 -2.13 -5.39
N SER A 100 5.62 -1.14 -6.17
CA SER A 100 6.38 0.00 -5.66
C SER A 100 5.52 0.84 -4.70
N LEU A 101 4.25 1.06 -5.04
CA LEU A 101 3.29 1.75 -4.17
C LEU A 101 2.99 0.94 -2.91
N ALA A 102 2.84 -0.39 -3.02
CA ALA A 102 2.63 -1.27 -1.88
C ALA A 102 3.80 -1.24 -0.88
N ARG A 103 5.04 -1.08 -1.38
CA ARG A 103 6.25 -0.95 -0.56
C ARG A 103 6.47 0.43 0.04
N SER A 104 5.75 1.46 -0.41
CA SER A 104 6.00 2.82 0.04
C SER A 104 5.73 2.96 1.53
N ASP A 105 6.79 3.25 2.29
CA ASP A 105 6.72 3.58 3.72
C ASP A 105 6.08 4.97 3.93
N ILE A 106 6.10 5.85 2.93
CA ILE A 106 5.43 7.16 3.01
C ILE A 106 3.92 7.00 3.09
N LEU A 107 3.40 5.95 2.43
CA LEU A 107 1.98 5.60 2.49
C LEU A 107 1.66 4.72 3.71
N GLN A 108 2.64 4.40 4.57
CA GLN A 108 2.38 3.87 5.92
C GLN A 108 1.88 5.02 6.77
N TYR A 109 0.58 5.31 6.67
CA TYR A 109 -0.05 6.18 7.62
C TYR A 109 0.16 5.62 9.03
N ASP A 110 0.85 6.41 9.85
CA ASP A 110 0.84 6.29 11.29
C ASP A 110 -0.59 6.67 11.73
N HIS A 111 -1.35 5.71 12.27
CA HIS A 111 -2.70 5.98 12.78
C HIS A 111 -2.71 7.01 13.93
N ASP A 112 -1.53 7.37 14.46
CA ASP A 112 -1.32 8.31 15.56
C ASP A 112 -0.93 9.73 15.13
N TYR A 113 -1.09 10.11 13.84
CA TYR A 113 -0.86 11.50 13.43
C TYR A 113 -1.97 12.44 13.97
N THR A 114 -1.80 12.90 15.19
CA THR A 114 -2.55 14.03 15.76
C THR A 114 -2.01 15.31 15.15
N GLY A 115 -2.52 15.66 13.96
CA GLY A 115 -2.17 16.89 13.26
C GLY A 115 -2.56 18.13 14.08
N TYR A 116 -1.67 18.57 14.97
CA TYR A 116 -1.76 19.89 15.59
C TYR A 116 -1.40 20.91 14.51
N SER A 117 -2.41 21.45 13.83
CA SER A 117 -2.27 22.61 12.96
C SER A 117 -2.46 23.87 13.82
N PRO A 118 -1.40 24.61 14.19
CA PRO A 118 -1.58 25.90 14.85
C PRO A 118 -2.11 26.89 13.81
N TYR A 119 -3.43 27.08 13.78
CA TYR A 119 -4.02 28.25 13.15
C TYR A 119 -3.69 29.45 14.04
N TYR A 120 -2.72 30.26 13.62
CA TYR A 120 -2.57 31.61 14.14
C TYR A 120 -3.64 32.49 13.46
N CYS A 121 -4.70 32.82 14.20
CA CYS A 121 -5.57 33.92 13.82
C CYS A 121 -4.81 35.24 14.08
N ASN A 122 -4.61 36.03 13.02
CA ASN A 122 -4.31 37.45 13.14
C ASN A 122 -5.62 38.24 13.16
#